data_AF-A0A2V2RRM9-F1
#
_entry.id   AF-A0A2V2RRM9-F1
#
_cell.length_a   1.000
_cell.length_b   1.000
_cell.length_c   1.000
_cell.angle_alpha   90.00
_cell.angle_beta   90.00
_cell.angle_gamma   90.00
#
_symmetry.space_group_name_H-M   'P 1'
#
loop_
_entity.id
_entity.type
_entity.pdbx_description
1 polymer ?
#
loop_
_entity_poly.entity_id
_entity_poly.type
_entity_poly.pdbx_seq_one_letter_code
_entity_poly.pdbx_strand_id
1 'polypeptide(L)'
;MNLLDENIRQDQAGLLRKQGVKARHISFDLALRGIADENLIPLLHRLKTTTLFTHDEDYFKRDLVHSGYCLVWLNLYDGDAGADYPRLPQRPNL
;
A
#
# COMPACT_ATOMS: atom_id res chain seq x y z
N MET A 1 0.74 -6.78 8.07
CA MET A 1 -0.40 -5.82 7.93
C MET A 1 -0.42 -5.28 6.51
N ASN A 2 -1.58 -5.00 5.90
CA ASN A 2 -1.62 -4.28 4.62
C ASN A 2 -1.95 -2.81 4.86
N LEU A 3 -1.22 -1.91 4.21
CA LEU A 3 -1.30 -0.47 4.36
C LEU A 3 -1.46 0.17 2.99
N LEU A 4 -2.46 1.01 2.83
CA LEU A 4 -2.69 1.81 1.63
C LEU A 4 -2.08 3.18 1.83
N ASP A 5 -1.31 3.59 0.84
CA ASP A 5 -0.75 4.93 0.73
C ASP A 5 -1.85 6.00 0.61
N GLU A 6 -1.50 7.26 0.87
CA GLU A 6 -2.44 8.36 0.86
C GLU A 6 -3.01 8.70 -0.52
N ASN A 7 -2.27 8.37 -1.57
CA ASN A 7 -2.70 8.52 -2.96
C ASN A 7 -3.74 7.48 -3.41
N ILE A 8 -3.95 6.41 -2.64
CA ILE A 8 -4.93 5.38 -2.97
C ILE A 8 -6.34 5.91 -2.72
N ARG A 9 -7.18 5.91 -3.76
CA ARG A 9 -8.55 6.42 -3.62
C ARG A 9 -9.42 5.48 -2.76
N GLN A 10 -10.46 6.02 -2.14
CA GLN A 10 -11.33 5.23 -1.25
C GLN A 10 -12.13 4.15 -1.99
N ASP A 11 -12.51 4.39 -3.25
CA ASP A 11 -13.17 3.40 -4.12
C ASP A 11 -12.24 2.24 -4.47
N GLN A 12 -10.98 2.54 -4.77
CA GLN A 12 -9.89 1.56 -4.93
C GLN A 12 -9.69 0.72 -3.65
N ALA A 13 -9.62 1.36 -2.49
CA ALA A 13 -9.59 0.66 -1.20
C ALA A 13 -10.83 -0.24 -1.00
N GLY A 14 -12.00 0.19 -1.47
CA GLY A 14 -13.23 -0.58 -1.48
C GLY A 14 -13.15 -1.84 -2.33
N LEU A 15 -12.53 -1.77 -3.50
CA LEU A 15 -12.31 -2.93 -4.38
C LEU A 15 -11.39 -3.98 -3.74
N LEU A 16 -10.29 -3.55 -3.11
CA LEU A 16 -9.41 -4.43 -2.33
C LEU A 16 -10.16 -5.15 -1.20
N ARG A 17 -11.01 -4.41 -0.47
CA ARG A 17 -11.83 -4.96 0.61
C ARG A 17 -12.85 -5.98 0.10
N LYS A 18 -13.47 -5.74 -1.06
CA LYS A 18 -14.39 -6.70 -1.71
C LYS A 18 -13.69 -8.01 -2.09
N GLN A 19 -12.39 -7.97 -2.40
CA GLN A 19 -11.58 -9.16 -2.64
C GLN A 19 -11.06 -9.84 -1.36
N GLY A 20 -11.49 -9.40 -0.18
CA GLY A 20 -11.11 -9.98 1.11
C GLY A 20 -9.78 -9.47 1.67
N VAL A 21 -9.17 -8.45 1.05
CA VAL A 21 -7.92 -7.86 1.53
C VAL A 21 -8.20 -6.91 2.69
N LYS A 22 -7.75 -7.27 3.89
CA LYS A 22 -7.78 -6.37 5.06
C LYS A 22 -6.64 -5.36 4.98
N ALA A 23 -6.95 -4.13 4.58
CA ALA A 23 -5.98 -3.04 4.50
C ALA A 23 -6.45 -1.81 5.29
N ARG A 24 -5.48 -1.10 5.88
CA ARG A 24 -5.67 0.20 6.54
C ARG A 24 -5.18 1.30 5.61
N HIS A 25 -5.83 2.45 5.60
CA HIS A 25 -5.41 3.61 4.83
C HIS A 25 -4.66 4.61 5.72
N ILE A 26 -3.49 5.06 5.28
CA ILE A 26 -2.61 5.97 6.04
C ILE A 26 -3.36 7.24 6.49
N SER A 27 -4.05 7.90 5.55
CA SER A 27 -4.76 9.16 5.80
C SER A 27 -6.03 9.05 6.64
N PHE A 28 -6.69 7.88 6.66
CA PHE A 28 -8.00 7.70 7.28
C PHE A 28 -7.95 6.83 8.53
N ASP A 29 -7.31 5.67 8.45
CA ASP A 29 -7.27 4.69 9.55
C ASP A 29 -6.11 4.95 10.52
N LEU A 30 -5.02 5.58 10.06
CA LEU A 30 -3.88 5.96 10.89
C LEU A 30 -3.80 7.48 11.17
N ALA A 31 -4.66 8.28 10.54
CA ALA A 31 -4.67 9.74 10.63
C ALA A 31 -3.32 10.41 10.32
N LEU A 32 -2.50 9.79 9.46
CA LEU A 32 -1.23 10.32 8.98
C LEU A 32 -1.47 10.91 7.59
N ARG A 33 -1.67 12.23 7.47
CA ARG A 33 -1.88 12.92 6.19
C ARG A 33 -0.64 13.73 5.81
N GLY A 34 -0.26 13.71 4.54
CA GLY A 34 0.93 14.41 4.04
C GLY A 34 2.21 13.85 4.65
N ILE A 35 2.23 12.55 4.94
CA ILE A 35 3.44 11.90 5.47
C ILE A 35 4.45 11.79 4.33
N ALA A 36 5.57 12.51 4.45
CA ALA A 36 6.66 12.41 3.49
C ALA A 36 7.32 11.02 3.55
N ASP A 37 7.90 10.58 2.44
CA ASP A 37 8.58 9.29 2.29
C ASP A 37 9.65 9.05 3.38
N GLU A 38 10.39 10.12 3.73
CA GLU A 38 11.40 10.13 4.79
C GLU A 38 10.86 9.71 6.17
N ASN A 39 9.55 9.89 6.39
CA ASN A 39 8.85 9.51 7.61
C ASN A 39 8.09 8.18 7.42
N LEU A 40 7.62 7.89 6.20
CA LEU A 40 6.90 6.67 5.89
C LEU A 40 7.81 5.43 5.95
N ILE A 41 9.01 5.49 5.37
CA ILE A 41 9.94 4.35 5.37
C ILE A 41 10.32 3.92 6.79
N PRO A 42 10.76 4.81 7.71
CA PRO A 42 10.98 4.44 9.11
C PRO A 42 9.74 3.88 9.82
N LEU A 43 8.54 4.38 9.47
CA LEU A 43 7.29 3.82 9.99
C LEU A 43 7.09 2.38 9.51
N LEU A 44 7.34 2.07 8.23
CA LEU A 44 7.28 0.70 7.71
C LEU A 44 8.28 -0.23 8.40
N HIS A 45 9.48 0.26 8.74
CA HIS A 45 10.44 -0.51 9.54
C HIS A 45 9.92 -0.84 10.95
N ARG A 46 9.16 0.06 11.57
CA ARG A 46 8.56 -0.16 12.90
C ARG A 46 7.35 -1.10 12.83
N LEU A 47 6.57 -1.00 11.77
CA LEU A 47 5.40 -1.84 11.53
C LEU A 47 5.85 -3.20 10.95
N LYS A 48 6.27 -4.12 11.82
CA LYS A 48 6.75 -5.46 11.42
C LYS A 48 5.80 -6.14 10.42
N THR A 49 6.33 -6.62 9.30
CA THR A 49 5.61 -7.39 8.26
C THR A 49 4.52 -6.62 7.52
N THR A 50 4.72 -5.32 7.28
CA THR A 50 3.77 -4.48 6.54
C THR A 50 3.93 -4.62 5.02
N THR A 51 2.82 -4.71 4.29
CA THR A 51 2.78 -4.53 2.83
C THR A 51 2.22 -3.14 2.56
N LEU A 52 3.02 -2.24 1.99
CA LEU A 52 2.54 -0.95 1.49
C LEU A 52 2.04 -1.13 0.06
N PHE A 53 0.83 -0.64 -0.21
CA PHE A 53 0.26 -0.49 -1.54
C PHE A 53 0.32 0.98 -1.91
N THR A 54 0.99 1.30 -3.00
CA THR A 54 1.23 2.68 -3.44
C THR A 54 1.16 2.79 -4.96
N HIS A 55 0.82 3.98 -5.48
CA HIS A 55 0.98 4.34 -6.90
C HIS A 55 2.35 4.98 -7.17
N ASP A 56 3.07 5.35 -6.12
CA ASP A 56 4.33 6.04 -6.22
C ASP A 56 5.47 5.06 -6.53
N GLU A 57 6.04 5.20 -7.73
CA GLU A 57 7.15 4.38 -8.20
C GLU A 57 8.47 4.72 -7.50
N ASP A 58 8.58 5.89 -6.86
CA ASP A 58 9.82 6.32 -6.18
C ASP A 58 10.17 5.41 -5.00
N TYR A 59 9.21 4.67 -4.44
CA TYR A 59 9.45 3.66 -3.42
C TYR A 59 10.21 2.42 -3.92
N PHE A 60 10.24 2.16 -5.23
CA PHE A 60 10.88 0.97 -5.82
C PHE A 60 12.37 1.16 -6.11
N LYS A 61 12.98 2.20 -5.53
CA LYS A 61 14.44 2.40 -5.54
C LYS A 61 15.11 1.29 -4.71
N ARG A 62 16.28 0.85 -5.18
CA ARG A 62 16.97 -0.34 -4.64
C ARG A 62 17.36 -0.20 -3.16
N ASP A 63 17.66 1.01 -2.73
CA ASP A 63 17.99 1.39 -1.36
C ASP A 63 16.78 1.41 -0.41
N LEU A 64 15.57 1.43 -0.96
CA LEU A 64 14.30 1.35 -0.22
C LEU A 64 13.73 -0.08 -0.19
N VAL A 65 14.42 -1.08 -0.74
CA VAL A 65 14.01 -2.48 -0.62
C VAL A 65 14.51 -3.05 0.70
N HIS A 66 13.59 -3.52 1.55
CA HIS A 66 13.94 -4.04 2.87
C HIS A 66 13.06 -5.21 3.30
N SER A 67 13.64 -6.23 3.96
CA SER A 67 12.94 -7.45 4.38
C SER A 67 11.88 -7.25 5.47
N GLY A 68 11.92 -6.10 6.17
CA GLY A 68 10.98 -5.74 7.23
C GLY A 68 9.58 -5.35 6.72
N TYR A 69 9.47 -5.00 5.44
CA TYR A 69 8.21 -4.67 4.78
C TYR A 69 8.19 -5.21 3.34
N CYS A 70 7.07 -5.04 2.67
CA CYS A 70 6.89 -5.38 1.26
C CYS A 70 6.25 -4.17 0.57
N LEU A 71 6.68 -3.88 -0.65
CA LEU A 71 6.14 -2.82 -1.48
C LEU A 71 5.36 -3.46 -2.63
N VAL A 72 4.13 -2.99 -2.84
CA VAL A 72 3.27 -3.40 -3.95
C VAL A 72 2.88 -2.15 -4.72
N TRP A 73 3.34 -2.07 -5.96
CA TRP A 73 2.95 -1.00 -6.85
C TRP A 73 1.60 -1.33 -7.47
N LEU A 74 0.65 -0.42 -7.34
CA LEU A 74 -0.63 -0.49 -8.04
C LEU A 74 -0.53 0.40 -9.27
N ASN A 75 -0.15 -0.18 -10.41
CA ASN A 75 -0.19 0.50 -11.70
C ASN A 75 -1.64 0.53 -12.23
N LEU A 76 -2.54 1.14 -11.46
CA LEU A 76 -3.93 1.36 -11.87
C LEU A 76 -4.02 2.79 -12.38
N TYR A 77 -4.25 2.95 -13.68
CA TYR A 77 -4.47 4.24 -14.29
C TYR A 77 -5.62 4.98 -13.58
N ASP A 78 -5.40 6.21 -13.14
CA ASP A 78 -6.37 7.02 -12.37
C ASP A 78 -7.68 7.34 -13.14
N GLY A 79 -7.71 7.04 -14.44
CA GLY A 79 -8.83 7.36 -15.34
C GLY A 79 -9.99 6.37 -15.35
N ASP A 80 -9.79 5.11 -14.93
CA ASP A 80 -10.86 4.10 -15.01
C ASP A 80 -11.30 3.64 -13.62
N ALA A 81 -12.51 4.06 -13.24
CA ALA A 81 -13.26 3.58 -12.07
C ALA A 81 -13.65 2.08 -12.16
N GLY A 82 -13.00 1.30 -13.04
CA GLY A 82 -13.28 -0.10 -13.32
C GLY A 82 -12.05 -0.99 -13.49
N ALA A 83 -10.84 -0.52 -13.16
CA ALA A 83 -9.64 -1.33 -13.33
C ALA A 83 -9.64 -2.57 -12.40
N ASP A 84 -9.58 -3.76 -13.02
CA ASP A 84 -9.43 -5.04 -12.34
C ASP A 84 -8.10 -5.08 -11.59
N TYR A 85 -8.14 -5.34 -10.28
CA TYR A 85 -6.92 -5.59 -9.51
C TYR A 85 -6.30 -6.90 -9.99
N PRO A 86 -5.03 -6.91 -10.45
CA PRO A 86 -4.32 -8.16 -10.61
C PRO A 86 -4.36 -8.89 -9.27
N ARG A 87 -4.75 -10.17 -9.30
CA ARG A 87 -4.90 -11.00 -8.09
C ARG A 87 -3.67 -10.82 -7.21
N LEU A 88 -3.85 -10.10 -6.10
CA LEU A 88 -2.77 -9.87 -5.17
C LEU A 88 -2.32 -11.22 -4.61
N PRO A 89 -1.01 -11.46 -4.46
CA PRO A 89 -0.53 -12.67 -3.84
C PRO A 89 -1.14 -12.75 -2.44
N GLN A 90 -2.03 -13.72 -2.24
CA GLN A 90 -2.43 -14.12 -0.89
C GLN A 90 -1.15 -14.64 -0.25
N ARG A 91 -0.63 -13.91 0.75
CA ARG A 91 0.56 -14.36 1.47
C ARG A 91 0.29 -15.79 1.97
N PRO A 92 1.13 -16.78 1.66
CA PRO A 92 1.14 -18.00 2.46
C PRO A 92 1.53 -17.57 3.88
N ASN A 93 0.82 -18.09 4.88
CA ASN A 93 1.19 -17.89 6.28
C ASN A 93 2.66 -18.30 6.44
N LEU A 94 3.54 -17.31 6.62
CA LEU A 94 4.91 -17.50 7.09
C LEU A 94 4.88 -17.58 8.62
#